data_AF-X1KB31-F1
#
_entry.id   AF-X1KB31-F1
#
_cell.length_a   1.000
_cell.length_b   1.000
_cell.length_c   1.000
_cell.angle_alpha   90.00
_cell.angle_beta   90.00
_cell.angle_gamma   90.00
#
_symmetry.space_group_name_H-M   'P 1'
#
loop_
_entity.id
_entity.type
_entity.pdbx_description
1 polymer ?
#
loop_
_entity_poly.entity_id
_entity_poly.type
_entity_poly.pdbx_seq_one_letter_code
_entity_poly.pdbx_strand_id
1 'polypeptide(L)'
;MSSKLIKIENIQMDGDYYSLLLEYLSNKTGLNFEYYRRNFVERRLKARMIRANCSTLHSYYYYVKGNILEIEKFLDSFNINYSCFFRNWEVFQQFENFFLKCLDYKKKDILTNLKPKSKKGSIKKS
;
A
#
# COMPACT_ATOMS: atom_id res chain seq x y z
N MET A 1 0.51 12.34 -29.06
CA MET A 1 -0.61 11.45 -28.67
C MET A 1 -1.18 11.98 -27.36
N SER A 2 -2.31 12.70 -27.42
CA SER A 2 -2.93 13.32 -26.24
C SER A 2 -3.44 12.23 -25.30
N SER A 3 -2.77 12.02 -24.16
CA SER A 3 -3.22 11.09 -23.12
C SER A 3 -4.45 11.67 -22.45
N LYS A 4 -5.62 11.09 -22.73
CA LYS A 4 -6.87 11.44 -22.07
C LYS A 4 -6.71 11.17 -20.56
N LEU A 5 -6.79 12.21 -19.74
CA LEU A 5 -6.63 12.09 -18.28
C LEU A 5 -7.83 11.34 -17.69
N ILE A 6 -7.66 10.04 -17.43
CA ILE A 6 -8.64 9.24 -16.69
C ILE A 6 -8.61 9.69 -15.21
N LYS A 7 -9.70 10.31 -14.75
CA LYS A 7 -9.88 10.66 -13.35
C LYS A 7 -10.34 9.43 -12.55
N ILE A 8 -9.90 9.29 -11.29
CA ILE A 8 -10.24 8.18 -10.39
C ILE A 8 -11.76 8.01 -10.22
N GLU A 9 -12.50 9.12 -10.22
CA GLU A 9 -13.97 9.17 -10.10
C GLU A 9 -14.71 8.54 -11.28
N ASN A 10 -14.07 8.44 -12.45
CA ASN A 10 -14.66 7.91 -13.67
C ASN A 10 -14.39 6.41 -13.88
N ILE A 11 -13.76 5.74 -12.91
CA ILE A 11 -13.44 4.31 -13.01
C ILE A 11 -14.57 3.49 -12.42
N GLN A 12 -15.26 2.78 -13.30
CA GLN A 12 -16.32 1.87 -12.93
C GLN A 12 -15.74 0.55 -12.42
N MET A 13 -16.11 0.19 -11.19
CA MET A 13 -15.76 -1.07 -10.55
C MET A 13 -16.93 -2.04 -10.74
N ASP A 14 -16.96 -2.75 -11.87
CA ASP A 14 -18.01 -3.73 -12.15
C ASP A 14 -17.87 -4.93 -11.19
N GLY A 15 -18.97 -5.32 -10.54
CA GLY A 15 -18.98 -6.35 -9.50
C GLY A 15 -18.52 -7.72 -9.99
N ASP A 16 -18.95 -8.13 -11.18
CA ASP A 16 -18.63 -9.46 -11.73
C ASP A 16 -17.14 -9.59 -12.09
N TYR A 17 -16.57 -8.56 -12.71
CA TYR A 17 -15.15 -8.55 -13.09
C TYR A 17 -14.23 -8.35 -11.88
N TYR A 18 -14.72 -7.77 -10.79
CA TYR A 18 -13.92 -7.55 -9.58
C TYR A 18 -13.44 -8.87 -8.99
N SER A 19 -14.37 -9.80 -8.77
CA SER A 19 -14.04 -11.12 -8.22
C SER A 19 -13.10 -11.89 -9.15
N LEU A 20 -13.39 -11.90 -10.46
CA LEU A 20 -12.56 -12.57 -11.47
C LEU A 20 -11.13 -12.02 -11.52
N LEU A 21 -10.97 -10.70 -11.39
CA LEU A 21 -9.66 -10.05 -11.40
C LEU A 21 -8.87 -10.37 -10.13
N LEU A 22 -9.52 -10.35 -8.96
CA LEU A 22 -8.87 -10.69 -7.70
C LEU A 22 -8.44 -12.16 -7.67
N GLU A 23 -9.28 -13.07 -8.15
CA GLU A 23 -8.93 -14.49 -8.26
C GLU A 23 -7.74 -14.68 -9.21
N TYR A 24 -7.77 -14.05 -10.38
CA TYR A 24 -6.67 -14.12 -11.33
C TYR A 24 -5.35 -13.58 -10.74
N LEU A 25 -5.39 -12.41 -10.10
CA LEU A 25 -4.22 -11.82 -9.46
C LEU A 25 -3.73 -12.67 -8.29
N SER A 26 -4.63 -13.24 -7.48
CA SER A 26 -4.28 -14.14 -6.36
C SER A 26 -3.51 -15.35 -6.89
N ASN A 27 -4.05 -16.01 -7.92
CA ASN A 27 -3.41 -17.17 -8.55
C ASN A 27 -2.04 -16.87 -9.17
N LYS A 28 -1.83 -15.64 -9.67
CA LYS A 28 -0.55 -15.24 -10.29
C LYS A 28 0.49 -14.69 -9.30
N THR A 29 0.05 -14.15 -8.17
CA THR A 29 0.92 -13.40 -7.25
C THR A 29 1.06 -14.04 -5.87
N GLY A 30 0.19 -14.98 -5.52
CA GLY A 30 0.09 -15.55 -4.18
C GLY A 30 -0.52 -14.61 -3.13
N LEU A 31 -1.01 -13.43 -3.53
CA LEU A 31 -1.67 -12.50 -2.62
C LEU A 31 -3.07 -12.98 -2.27
N ASN A 32 -3.34 -13.18 -0.98
CA ASN A 32 -4.70 -13.36 -0.51
C ASN A 32 -5.36 -12.00 -0.22
N PHE A 33 -6.27 -11.58 -1.11
CA PHE A 33 -6.99 -10.32 -1.01
C PHE A 33 -8.05 -10.27 0.10
N GLU A 34 -8.46 -11.42 0.66
CA GLU A 34 -9.47 -11.49 1.73
C GLU A 34 -9.00 -10.80 3.02
N TYR A 35 -7.69 -10.76 3.26
CA TYR A 35 -7.10 -10.08 4.42
C TYR A 35 -7.03 -8.55 4.27
N TYR A 36 -7.38 -8.01 3.11
CA TYR A 36 -7.32 -6.57 2.85
C TYR A 36 -8.71 -5.96 2.80
N ARG A 37 -8.84 -4.76 3.39
CA ARG A 37 -10.09 -3.99 3.26
C ARG A 37 -10.36 -3.69 1.78
N ARG A 38 -11.57 -3.99 1.30
CA ARG A 38 -12.00 -3.73 -0.09
C ARG A 38 -11.56 -2.36 -0.63
N ASN A 39 -11.85 -1.28 0.09
CA ASN A 39 -11.49 0.09 -0.32
C ASN A 39 -9.98 0.29 -0.56
N PHE A 40 -9.13 -0.43 0.19
CA PHE A 40 -7.67 -0.39 -0.03
C PHE A 40 -7.30 -1.04 -1.37
N VAL A 41 -7.85 -2.22 -1.65
CA VAL A 41 -7.62 -2.97 -2.89
C VAL A 41 -8.15 -2.20 -4.09
N GLU A 42 -9.39 -1.72 -4.02
CA GLU A 42 -10.01 -0.93 -5.09
C GLU A 42 -9.20 0.33 -5.42
N ARG A 43 -8.67 1.03 -4.41
CA ARG A 43 -7.81 2.20 -4.64
C ARG A 43 -6.52 1.84 -5.38
N ARG A 44 -5.93 0.67 -5.09
CA ARG A 44 -4.73 0.19 -5.80
C ARG A 44 -5.03 -0.23 -7.22
N LEU A 45 -6.15 -0.93 -7.43
CA LEU A 45 -6.63 -1.28 -8.76
C LEU A 45 -6.89 -0.02 -9.60
N LYS A 46 -7.67 0.94 -9.08
CA LYS A 46 -7.92 2.22 -9.76
C LYS A 46 -6.63 2.96 -10.11
N ALA A 47 -5.67 3.00 -9.19
CA ALA A 47 -4.37 3.63 -9.44
C ALA A 47 -3.55 2.94 -10.54
N ARG A 48 -3.64 1.61 -10.67
CA ARG A 48 -3.04 0.86 -11.77
C ARG A 48 -3.79 1.06 -13.08
N MET A 49 -5.11 0.96 -13.06
CA MET A 49 -5.99 1.19 -14.21
C MET A 49 -5.71 2.54 -14.89
N ILE A 50 -5.52 3.62 -14.12
CA ILE A 50 -5.13 4.93 -14.67
C ILE A 50 -3.79 4.87 -15.39
N ARG A 51 -2.78 4.22 -14.80
CA ARG A 51 -1.44 4.09 -15.40
C ARG A 51 -1.45 3.20 -16.64
N ALA A 52 -2.32 2.19 -16.65
CA ALA A 52 -2.55 1.30 -17.79
C ALA A 52 -3.52 1.89 -18.84
N ASN A 53 -4.07 3.09 -18.59
CA ASN A 53 -5.06 3.76 -19.42
C ASN A 53 -6.35 2.92 -19.66
N CYS A 54 -6.77 2.17 -18.63
CA CYS A 54 -8.00 1.38 -18.61
C CYS A 54 -9.09 2.13 -17.84
N SER A 55 -10.23 2.41 -18.47
CA SER A 55 -11.35 3.11 -17.83
C SER A 55 -12.34 2.19 -17.12
N THR A 56 -12.36 0.90 -17.47
CA THR A 56 -13.29 -0.10 -16.91
C THR A 56 -12.55 -1.31 -16.39
N LEU A 57 -13.12 -1.98 -15.38
CA LEU A 57 -12.50 -3.17 -14.81
C LEU A 57 -12.39 -4.32 -15.82
N HIS A 58 -13.38 -4.46 -16.69
CA HIS A 58 -13.35 -5.37 -17.84
C HIS A 58 -12.09 -5.13 -18.70
N SER A 59 -11.86 -3.89 -19.16
CA SER A 59 -10.70 -3.57 -20.01
C SER A 59 -9.37 -3.87 -19.31
N TYR A 60 -9.30 -3.59 -18.01
CA TYR A 60 -8.12 -3.86 -17.22
C TYR A 60 -7.89 -5.37 -17.01
N TYR A 61 -8.94 -6.16 -16.80
CA TYR A 61 -8.84 -7.61 -16.66
C TYR A 61 -8.19 -8.27 -17.88
N TYR A 62 -8.65 -7.94 -19.08
CA TYR A 62 -8.05 -8.47 -20.32
C TYR A 62 -6.63 -7.94 -20.54
N TYR A 63 -6.37 -6.68 -20.21
CA TYR A 63 -5.03 -6.10 -20.28
C TYR A 63 -4.03 -6.86 -19.40
N VAL A 64 -4.38 -7.10 -18.13
CA VAL A 64 -3.53 -7.82 -17.18
C VAL A 64 -3.34 -9.29 -17.58
N LYS A 65 -4.36 -9.94 -18.15
CA LYS A 65 -4.23 -11.32 -18.68
C LYS A 65 -3.23 -11.43 -19.83
N GLY A 66 -3.19 -10.43 -20.71
CA GLY A 66 -2.25 -10.40 -21.84
C GLY A 66 -0.87 -9.82 -21.51
N ASN A 67 -0.67 -9.28 -20.30
CA ASN A 67 0.54 -8.52 -19.97
C ASN A 67 1.12 -8.91 -18.60
N ILE A 68 2.09 -9.81 -18.61
CA ILE A 68 2.79 -10.28 -17.41
C ILE A 68 3.49 -9.13 -16.68
N LEU A 69 4.07 -8.17 -17.42
CA LEU A 69 4.73 -7.00 -16.82
C LEU A 69 3.74 -6.11 -16.04
N GLU A 70 2.44 -6.11 -16.40
CA GLU A 70 1.45 -5.38 -15.61
C GLU A 70 1.17 -6.05 -14.26
N ILE A 71 1.27 -7.38 -14.18
CA ILE A 71 1.12 -8.13 -12.92
C ILE A 71 2.25 -7.74 -11.96
N GLU A 72 3.49 -7.69 -12.43
CA GLU A 72 4.65 -7.24 -11.66
C GLU A 72 4.47 -5.79 -11.18
N LYS A 73 4.09 -4.89 -12.09
CA LYS A 73 3.83 -3.49 -11.77
C LYS A 73 2.66 -3.30 -10.79
N PHE A 74 1.66 -4.17 -10.83
CA PHE A 74 0.60 -4.20 -9.82
C PHE A 74 1.19 -4.58 -8.47
N LEU A 75 1.95 -5.68 -8.39
CA LEU A 75 2.59 -6.15 -7.17
C LEU A 75 3.50 -5.09 -6.52
N ASP A 76 4.37 -4.46 -7.31
CA ASP A 76 5.28 -3.41 -6.84
C ASP A 76 4.52 -2.22 -6.24
N SER A 77 3.36 -1.90 -6.82
CA SER A 77 2.50 -0.83 -6.30
C SER A 77 1.60 -1.26 -5.13
N PHE A 78 1.35 -2.57 -5.02
CA PHE A 78 0.51 -3.15 -3.99
C PHE A 78 1.29 -3.31 -2.68
N ASN A 79 2.54 -3.78 -2.78
CA ASN A 79 3.50 -3.80 -1.69
C ASN A 79 3.98 -2.38 -1.41
N ILE A 80 3.40 -1.74 -0.39
CA ILE A 80 3.88 -0.45 0.09
C ILE A 80 5.34 -0.64 0.51
N ASN A 81 6.25 -0.02 -0.22
CA ASN A 81 7.68 -0.05 0.11
C ASN A 81 7.92 0.38 1.57
N TYR A 82 8.49 -0.58 2.30
CA TYR A 82 9.31 -0.55 3.52
C TYR A 82 8.78 0.16 4.77
N SER A 83 8.64 -0.64 5.82
CA SER A 83 8.77 -0.17 7.21
C SER A 83 10.02 0.69 7.33
N CYS A 84 9.88 1.92 7.82
CA CYS A 84 11.02 2.70 8.29
C CYS A 84 11.12 2.53 9.80
N PHE A 85 12.35 2.35 10.30
CA PHE A 85 12.62 2.37 11.74
C PHE A 85 12.12 3.69 12.34
N PHE A 86 11.36 3.61 13.43
CA PHE A 86 10.79 4.76 14.14
C PHE A 86 9.86 5.65 13.29
N ARG A 87 9.02 5.07 12.42
CA ARG A 87 8.07 5.80 11.55
C ARG A 87 7.23 6.84 12.29
N ASN A 88 6.70 6.46 13.46
CA ASN A 88 5.94 7.33 14.35
C ASN A 88 6.66 7.37 15.70
N TRP A 89 7.67 8.21 15.82
CA TRP A 89 8.50 8.31 17.03
C TRP A 89 7.68 8.55 18.30
N GLU A 90 6.60 9.31 18.20
CA GLU A 90 5.69 9.64 19.29
C GLU A 90 5.04 8.39 19.91
N VAL A 91 4.73 7.37 19.09
CA VAL A 91 4.18 6.11 19.56
C VAL A 91 5.21 5.35 20.40
N PHE A 92 6.48 5.36 19.99
CA PHE A 92 7.56 4.76 20.76
C PHE A 92 7.79 5.51 22.08
N GLN A 93 7.65 6.84 22.11
CA GLN A 93 7.74 7.62 23.35
C GLN A 93 6.59 7.29 24.33
N GLN A 94 5.36 7.17 23.82
CA GLN A 94 4.22 6.80 24.65
C GLN A 94 4.37 5.37 25.17
N PHE A 95 4.81 4.45 24.32
CA PHE A 95 5.09 3.07 24.71
C PHE A 95 6.18 2.99 25.78
N GLU A 96 7.30 3.70 25.63
CA GLU A 96 8.36 3.79 26.63
C GLU A 96 7.80 4.26 27.99
N ASN A 97 7.01 5.33 28.00
CA ASN A 97 6.41 5.85 29.23
C ASN A 97 5.43 4.86 29.88
N PHE A 98 4.61 4.16 29.08
CA PHE A 98 3.69 3.15 29.57
C PHE A 98 4.44 1.96 30.17
N PHE A 99 5.43 1.44 29.44
CA PHE A 99 6.24 0.30 29.85
C PHE A 99 7.02 0.58 31.14
N LEU A 100 7.63 1.77 31.24
CA LEU A 100 8.31 2.22 32.46
C LEU A 100 7.40 2.28 33.67
N LYS A 101 6.18 2.81 33.50
CA LYS A 101 5.16 2.83 34.56
C LYS A 101 4.78 1.42 35.02
N CYS A 102 4.62 0.47 34.09
CA CYS A 102 4.27 -0.91 34.44
C CYS A 102 5.37 -1.62 35.25
N LEU A 103 6.63 -1.23 35.08
CA LEU A 103 7.76 -1.84 35.78
C LEU A 103 8.16 -1.09 37.06
N ASP A 104 7.51 0.04 37.38
CA ASP A 104 7.91 0.97 38.45
C ASP A 104 9.35 1.51 38.29
N TYR A 105 9.82 1.62 37.03
CA TYR A 105 11.11 2.24 36.70
C TYR A 105 10.91 3.69 36.29
N LYS A 106 11.90 4.54 36.61
CA LYS A 106 11.98 5.91 36.12
C LYS A 106 12.90 5.97 34.91
N LYS A 107 12.69 6.95 34.05
CA LYS A 107 13.51 7.14 32.84
C LYS A 107 15.01 7.29 33.13
N LYS A 108 15.36 7.83 34.30
CA LYS A 108 16.75 7.94 34.79
C LYS A 108 17.41 6.59 35.12
N ASP A 109 16.61 5.54 35.30
CA ASP A 109 17.07 4.20 35.64
C ASP A 109 17.42 3.38 34.38
N ILE A 110 17.09 3.89 33.18
CA ILE A 110 17.47 3.30 31.89
C ILE A 110 18.66 4.07 31.30
N LEU A 111 19.75 3.37 30.99
CA LEU A 111 21.02 3.94 30.52
C LEU A 111 21.07 4.30 29.02
N THR A 112 19.92 4.44 28.34
CA THR A 112 19.90 4.60 26.87
C THR A 112 19.12 5.81 26.40
N ASN A 113 19.82 6.78 25.78
CA ASN A 113 19.22 7.91 25.07
C ASN A 113 19.06 7.59 23.57
N LEU A 114 18.39 6.46 23.25
CA LEU A 114 18.12 6.04 21.88
C LEU A 114 17.06 6.96 21.26
N LYS A 115 17.51 7.96 20.50
CA LYS A 115 16.65 8.80 19.68
C LYS A 115 17.03 8.64 18.21
N PRO A 116 16.07 8.41 17.30
CA PRO A 116 16.37 8.39 15.88
C PRO A 116 16.90 9.76 15.44
N LYS A 117 17.93 9.79 14.59
CA LYS A 117 18.36 11.02 13.92
C LYS A 117 17.19 11.49 13.05
N SER A 118 16.68 12.68 13.32
CA SER A 118 15.61 13.31 12.52
C SER A 118 16.01 13.32 11.04
N LYS A 119 15.32 12.53 10.21
CA LYS A 119 15.37 12.73 8.76
C LYS A 119 14.34 13.79 8.42
N LYS A 120 14.79 15.04 8.28
CA LYS A 120 14.09 16.02 7.43
C LYS A 120 13.89 15.40 6.05
N GLY A 121 12.67 15.57 5.53
CA GLY A 121 12.11 15.12 4.26
C GLY A 121 13.01 14.40 3.25
N SER A 122 12.58 13.20 2.83
CA SER A 122 12.90 12.62 1.52
C SER A 122 11.94 11.47 1.24
N ILE A 123 10.64 11.77 1.11
CA ILE A 123 9.77 10.92 0.30
C ILE A 123 10.11 11.28 -1.15
N LYS A 124 11.17 10.68 -1.70
CA LYS A 124 11.33 10.62 -3.16
C LYS A 124 10.25 9.66 -3.66
N LYS A 125 9.15 10.23 -4.16
CA LYS A 125 8.26 9.50 -5.07
C LYS A 125 9.01 9.38 -6.39
N SER A 126 9.58 8.20 -6.64
CA SER A 126 9.91 7.70 -7.98
C SER A 126 8.64 7.30 -8.71
#